data_AF-A0A2M8LCH3-F1
#
_entry.id   AF-A0A2M8LCH3-F1
#
_cell.length_a   1.000
_cell.length_b   1.000
_cell.length_c   1.000
_cell.angle_alpha   90.00
_cell.angle_beta   90.00
_cell.angle_gamma   90.00
#
_symmetry.space_group_name_H-M   'P 1'
#
loop_
_entity.id
_entity.type
_entity.pdbx_description
1 polymer ?
#
loop_
_entity_poly.entity_id
_entity_poly.type
_entity_poly.pdbx_seq_one_letter_code
_entity_poly.pdbx_strand_id
1 'polypeptide(L)'
;MFDWVIYPSVIYHCGVLWGGLVMTVLSFLLCFMTMKFYDWSKTDWLGIEAVKSFRDEDKTDIYARLIGWAMRHGDFFTMIFLSIKFDPFIVTAYMRKGVSQYNGMNRRDWMIFVGSLMFGNLYWTLAVFSGISAFEWIWQGIKHLVG
;
A
#
# COMPACT_ATOMS: atom_id res chain seq x y z
N MET A 1 -6.40 1.84 -0.04
CA MET A 1 -7.82 1.44 -0.09
C MET A 1 -8.47 1.37 1.30
N PHE A 2 -7.72 1.38 2.40
CA PHE A 2 -8.34 1.42 3.72
C PHE A 2 -8.39 2.82 4.28
N ASP A 3 -9.60 3.26 4.59
CA ASP A 3 -9.86 4.51 5.26
C ASP A 3 -9.11 4.57 6.59
N TRP A 4 -8.64 5.78 6.92
CA TRP A 4 -8.10 6.17 8.22
C TRP A 4 -9.02 5.86 9.40
N VAL A 5 -10.27 5.48 9.14
CA VAL A 5 -11.29 5.13 10.13
C VAL A 5 -11.41 3.61 10.33
N ILE A 6 -11.35 2.83 9.24
CA ILE A 6 -11.59 1.37 9.30
C ILE A 6 -10.39 0.66 9.91
N TYR A 7 -9.17 1.03 9.50
CA TYR A 7 -7.95 0.37 9.97
C TYR A 7 -7.74 0.49 11.49
N PRO A 8 -7.87 1.69 12.10
CA PRO A 8 -7.75 1.83 13.54
C PRO A 8 -8.89 1.15 14.30
N SER A 9 -10.12 1.20 13.79
CA SER A 9 -11.26 0.54 14.43
C SER A 9 -11.08 -0.97 14.52
N VAL A 10 -10.65 -1.61 13.42
CA VAL A 10 -10.40 -3.06 13.40
C VAL A 10 -9.23 -3.44 14.30
N ILE A 11 -8.14 -2.66 14.31
CA ILE A 11 -6.99 -2.91 15.20
C ILE A 11 -7.37 -2.71 16.67
N TYR A 12 -8.19 -1.71 16.98
CA TYR A 12 -8.65 -1.43 18.33
C TYR A 12 -9.52 -2.56 18.89
N HIS A 13 -10.42 -3.11 18.08
CA HIS A 13 -11.35 -4.17 18.52
C HIS A 13 -10.75 -5.59 18.46
N CYS A 14 -9.97 -5.91 17.43
CA CYS A 14 -9.44 -7.27 17.21
C CYS A 14 -7.99 -7.43 17.67
N GLY A 15 -7.31 -6.34 18.04
CA GLY A 15 -5.88 -6.34 18.34
C GLY A 15 -5.01 -6.32 17.08
N VAL A 16 -3.71 -6.05 17.27
CA VAL A 16 -2.75 -5.80 16.18
C VAL A 16 -2.58 -7.02 15.26
N LEU A 17 -2.42 -8.22 15.83
CA LEU A 17 -2.15 -9.43 15.05
C LEU A 17 -3.36 -9.89 14.24
N TRP A 18 -4.54 -10.02 14.89
CA TRP A 18 -5.75 -10.46 14.21
C TRP A 18 -6.33 -9.37 13.31
N GLY A 19 -6.30 -8.11 13.75
CA GLY A 19 -6.69 -6.97 12.94
C GLY A 19 -5.83 -6.87 11.67
N GLY A 20 -4.50 -6.91 11.81
CA GLY A 20 -3.59 -6.91 10.65
C GLY A 20 -3.84 -8.08 9.69
N LEU A 21 -4.11 -9.29 10.21
CA LEU A 21 -4.41 -10.46 9.38
C LEU A 21 -5.74 -10.30 8.61
N VAL A 22 -6.82 -9.90 9.28
CA VAL A 22 -8.13 -9.65 8.66
C VAL A 22 -8.01 -8.59 7.57
N MET A 23 -7.28 -7.50 7.85
CA MET A 23 -7.06 -6.44 6.88
C MET A 23 -6.21 -6.91 5.70
N THR A 24 -5.23 -7.77 5.92
CA THR A 24 -4.44 -8.37 4.85
C THR A 24 -5.29 -9.24 3.92
N VAL A 25 -6.19 -10.06 4.48
CA VAL A 25 -7.10 -10.91 3.69
C VAL A 25 -8.10 -10.04 2.91
N LEU A 26 -8.70 -9.04 3.54
CA LEU A 26 -9.60 -8.09 2.86
C LEU A 26 -8.86 -7.32 1.75
N SER A 27 -7.64 -6.87 2.03
CA SER A 27 -6.77 -6.20 1.06
C SER A 27 -6.50 -7.10 -0.15
N PHE A 28 -6.15 -8.36 0.12
CA PHE A 28 -5.88 -9.36 -0.91
C PHE A 28 -7.10 -9.53 -1.80
N LEU A 29 -8.27 -9.78 -1.21
CA LEU A 29 -9.51 -10.01 -1.96
C LEU A 29 -9.89 -8.80 -2.81
N LEU A 30 -9.90 -7.61 -2.22
CA LEU A 30 -10.24 -6.37 -2.95
C LEU A 30 -9.25 -6.10 -4.07
N CYS A 31 -7.95 -6.10 -3.78
CA CYS A 31 -6.94 -5.80 -4.80
C CYS A 31 -6.90 -6.88 -5.90
N PHE A 32 -7.11 -8.15 -5.55
CA PHE A 32 -7.16 -9.24 -6.52
C PHE A 32 -8.40 -9.16 -7.41
N MET A 33 -9.57 -8.86 -6.84
CA MET A 33 -10.79 -8.63 -7.61
C MET A 33 -10.65 -7.43 -8.55
N THR A 34 -10.08 -6.32 -8.07
CA THR A 34 -9.80 -5.14 -8.90
C THR A 34 -8.82 -5.48 -10.02
N MET A 35 -7.79 -6.28 -9.74
CA MET A 35 -6.84 -6.71 -10.77
C MET A 35 -7.48 -7.60 -11.83
N LYS A 36 -8.37 -8.53 -11.44
CA LYS A 36 -9.14 -9.33 -12.40
C LYS A 36 -10.10 -8.49 -13.23
N PHE A 37 -10.78 -7.53 -12.59
CA PHE A 37 -11.66 -6.60 -13.29
C PHE A 37 -10.88 -5.71 -14.26
N TYR A 38 -9.68 -5.28 -13.88
CA TYR A 38 -8.77 -4.52 -14.72
C TYR A 38 -8.32 -5.31 -15.96
N ASP A 39 -7.83 -6.54 -15.77
CA ASP A 39 -7.44 -7.44 -16.87
C ASP A 39 -8.63 -7.73 -17.81
N TRP A 40 -9.85 -7.83 -17.27
CA TRP A 40 -11.07 -8.01 -18.05
C TRP A 40 -11.46 -6.76 -18.86
N SER A 41 -11.34 -5.58 -18.24
CA SER A 41 -11.71 -4.30 -18.85
C SER A 41 -10.75 -3.88 -19.97
N LYS A 42 -9.54 -4.44 -20.03
CA LYS A 42 -8.50 -4.15 -21.04
C LYS A 42 -8.23 -2.66 -21.25
N THR A 43 -8.47 -1.85 -20.22
CA THR A 43 -8.45 -0.40 -20.30
C THR A 43 -7.24 0.10 -19.52
N ASP A 44 -6.20 0.55 -20.24
CA ASP A 44 -4.92 1.04 -19.68
C ASP A 44 -4.99 2.41 -18.98
N TRP A 45 -6.20 2.86 -18.63
CA TRP A 45 -6.43 4.16 -18.00
C TRP A 45 -5.66 4.29 -16.69
N LEU A 46 -5.73 3.28 -15.81
CA LEU A 46 -5.16 3.36 -14.46
C LEU A 46 -3.63 3.33 -14.45
N GLY A 47 -3.00 2.57 -15.36
CA GLY A 47 -1.54 2.56 -15.49
C GLY A 47 -1.00 3.90 -15.97
N ILE A 48 -1.67 4.53 -16.96
CA ILE A 48 -1.30 5.85 -17.47
C ILE A 48 -1.56 6.92 -16.41
N GLU A 49 -2.68 6.86 -15.70
CA GLU A 49 -3.03 7.81 -14.64
C GLU A 49 -2.08 7.71 -13.46
N ALA A 50 -1.67 6.51 -13.05
CA ALA A 50 -0.64 6.32 -12.03
C ALA A 50 0.71 6.92 -12.47
N VAL A 51 1.17 6.61 -13.69
CA VAL A 51 2.40 7.20 -14.27
C VAL A 51 2.30 8.72 -14.35
N LYS A 52 1.12 9.24 -14.70
CA LYS A 52 0.85 10.67 -14.79
C LYS A 52 0.81 11.33 -13.42
N SER A 53 0.20 10.70 -12.41
CA SER A 53 0.23 11.19 -11.03
C SER A 53 1.66 11.24 -10.49
N PHE A 54 2.52 10.29 -10.87
CA PHE A 54 3.96 10.35 -10.54
C PHE A 54 4.73 11.46 -11.26
N ARG A 55 4.28 11.87 -12.44
CA ARG A 55 4.95 12.88 -13.26
C ARG A 55 4.47 14.30 -12.96
N ASP A 56 3.20 14.42 -12.59
CA ASP A 56 2.54 15.69 -12.26
C ASP A 56 2.64 16.01 -10.75
N GLU A 57 2.92 15.03 -9.86
CA GLU A 57 3.42 15.31 -8.50
C GLU A 57 4.87 15.86 -8.59
N ASP A 58 4.94 17.19 -8.49
CA ASP A 58 6.06 18.12 -8.66
C ASP A 58 7.53 17.70 -8.39
N LYS A 59 8.41 18.34 -9.17
CA LYS A 59 9.88 18.17 -9.27
C LYS A 59 10.67 18.55 -8.00
N THR A 60 10.02 18.93 -6.91
CA THR A 60 10.66 19.37 -5.65
C THR A 60 10.53 18.39 -4.50
N ASP A 61 9.82 17.28 -4.68
CA ASP A 61 9.47 16.41 -3.58
C ASP A 61 10.54 15.32 -3.30
N ILE A 62 10.90 15.15 -2.03
CA ILE A 62 11.89 14.14 -1.59
C ILE A 62 11.45 12.74 -2.03
N TYR A 63 10.13 12.52 -2.13
CA TYR A 63 9.53 11.30 -2.64
C TYR A 63 9.86 11.00 -4.10
N ALA A 64 9.83 11.99 -4.99
CA ALA A 64 10.20 11.80 -6.39
C ALA A 64 11.67 11.39 -6.53
N ARG A 65 12.55 11.94 -5.67
CA ARG A 65 13.96 11.55 -5.58
C ARG A 65 14.14 10.13 -5.03
N LEU A 66 13.40 9.75 -3.99
CA LEU A 66 13.45 8.42 -3.39
C LEU A 66 12.93 7.34 -4.33
N ILE A 67 11.81 7.60 -5.04
CA ILE A 67 11.28 6.71 -6.07
C ILE A 67 12.28 6.60 -7.22
N GLY A 68 12.84 7.72 -7.69
CA GLY A 68 13.88 7.72 -8.72
C GLY A 68 15.15 6.96 -8.30
N TRP A 69 15.51 6.99 -7.02
CA TRP A 69 16.60 6.19 -6.46
C TRP A 69 16.24 4.70 -6.42
N ALA A 70 15.02 4.37 -5.98
CA ALA A 70 14.53 3.00 -5.89
C ALA A 70 14.44 2.33 -7.27
N MET A 71 13.97 3.08 -8.29
CA MET A 71 13.94 2.62 -9.68
C MET A 71 15.34 2.32 -10.23
N ARG A 72 16.38 3.03 -9.77
CA ARG A 72 17.78 2.76 -10.16
C ARG A 72 18.38 1.55 -9.43
N HIS A 73 17.93 1.26 -8.21
CA HIS A 73 18.42 0.15 -7.39
C HIS A 73 17.67 -1.18 -7.62
N GLY A 74 16.60 -1.16 -8.41
CA GLY A 74 15.96 -2.34 -8.96
C GLY A 74 14.49 -2.50 -8.59
N ASP A 75 13.90 -3.56 -9.16
CA ASP A 75 12.46 -3.84 -9.04
C ASP A 75 12.04 -4.04 -7.56
N PHE A 76 12.88 -4.70 -6.75
CA PHE A 76 12.55 -4.98 -5.34
C PHE A 76 12.38 -3.71 -4.48
N PHE A 77 13.32 -2.77 -4.56
CA PHE A 77 13.24 -1.52 -3.79
C PHE A 77 12.07 -0.65 -4.27
N THR A 78 11.84 -0.63 -5.59
CA THR A 78 10.71 0.08 -6.18
C THR A 78 9.38 -0.44 -5.62
N MET A 79 9.23 -1.76 -5.51
CA MET A 79 8.06 -2.38 -4.89
C MET A 79 7.86 -1.91 -3.46
N ILE A 80 8.90 -1.97 -2.62
CA ILE A 80 8.78 -1.59 -1.19
C ILE A 80 8.34 -0.14 -1.06
N PHE A 81 8.99 0.79 -1.75
CA PHE A 81 8.66 2.22 -1.66
C PHE A 81 7.25 2.52 -2.16
N LEU A 82 6.85 1.91 -3.28
CA LEU A 82 5.50 2.10 -3.80
C LEU A 82 4.44 1.50 -2.88
N SER A 83 4.73 0.40 -2.19
CA SER A 83 3.78 -0.27 -1.28
C SER A 83 3.46 0.51 -0.01
N ILE A 84 4.27 1.52 0.32
CA ILE A 84 4.00 2.41 1.46
C ILE A 84 2.88 3.39 1.12
N LYS A 85 2.92 3.96 -0.08
CA LYS A 85 1.99 5.02 -0.52
C LYS A 85 0.79 4.48 -1.29
N PHE A 86 1.00 3.44 -2.11
CA PHE A 86 0.02 2.93 -3.06
C PHE A 86 -0.45 1.54 -2.69
N ASP A 87 -1.67 1.23 -3.12
CA ASP A 87 -2.25 -0.08 -2.93
C ASP A 87 -1.52 -1.16 -3.74
N PRO A 88 -1.48 -2.41 -3.26
CA PRO A 88 -0.82 -3.53 -3.94
C PRO A 88 -1.25 -3.70 -5.40
N PHE A 89 -2.51 -3.38 -5.70
CA PHE A 89 -3.03 -3.33 -7.06
C PHE A 89 -2.27 -2.31 -7.94
N ILE A 90 -2.17 -1.04 -7.51
CA ILE A 90 -1.48 0.03 -8.24
C ILE A 90 0.01 -0.31 -8.39
N VAL A 91 0.65 -0.78 -7.32
CA VAL A 91 2.06 -1.20 -7.35
C VAL A 91 2.28 -2.29 -8.40
N THR A 92 1.42 -3.31 -8.40
CA THR A 92 1.51 -4.42 -9.35
C THR A 92 1.25 -3.95 -10.78
N ALA A 93 0.20 -3.15 -11.00
CA ALA A 93 -0.12 -2.61 -12.31
C ALA A 93 1.02 -1.73 -12.87
N TYR A 94 1.64 -0.90 -12.02
CA TYR A 94 2.77 -0.06 -12.40
C TYR A 94 4.04 -0.86 -12.72
N MET A 95 4.36 -1.86 -11.90
CA MET A 95 5.59 -2.64 -12.04
C MET A 95 5.50 -3.78 -13.05
N ARG A 96 4.29 -4.09 -13.54
CA ARG A 96 4.06 -5.08 -14.59
C ARG A 96 4.68 -4.56 -15.88
N LYS A 97 5.74 -5.22 -16.34
CA LYS A 97 6.43 -4.87 -17.59
C LYS A 97 5.60 -5.37 -18.78
N GLY A 98 4.71 -4.51 -19.30
CA GLY A 98 4.02 -4.75 -20.56
C GLY A 98 2.53 -4.49 -20.50
N VAL A 99 2.10 -3.50 -21.27
CA VAL A 99 0.71 -3.07 -21.51
C VAL A 99 -0.11 -4.15 -22.25
N SER A 100 0.54 -5.15 -22.86
CA SER A 100 -0.09 -6.11 -23.77
C SER A 100 -0.24 -7.54 -23.23
N GLN A 101 0.19 -7.83 -22.00
CA GLN A 101 0.00 -9.16 -21.41
C GLN A 101 -1.29 -9.24 -20.61
N TYR A 102 -2.44 -9.10 -21.29
CA TYR A 102 -3.77 -9.43 -20.77
C TYR A 102 -4.00 -10.94 -20.57
N ASN A 103 -2.93 -11.69 -20.29
CA ASN A 103 -2.89 -13.14 -20.24
C ASN A 103 -2.62 -13.66 -18.81
N GLY A 104 -3.17 -12.94 -17.82
CA GLY A 104 -3.02 -13.25 -16.41
C GLY A 104 -1.67 -12.86 -15.81
N MET A 105 -1.54 -13.05 -14.49
CA MET A 105 -0.34 -12.71 -13.74
C MET A 105 0.74 -13.77 -13.88
N ASN A 106 1.94 -13.38 -14.31
CA ASN A 106 3.10 -14.26 -14.30
C ASN A 106 3.64 -14.45 -12.86
N ARG A 107 4.51 -15.43 -12.62
CA ARG A 107 5.12 -15.70 -11.31
C ARG A 107 5.76 -14.45 -10.70
N ARG A 108 6.37 -13.60 -11.54
CA ARG A 108 6.94 -12.30 -11.14
C ARG A 108 5.86 -11.33 -10.64
N ASP A 109 4.76 -11.20 -11.36
CA ASP A 109 3.66 -10.29 -10.99
C ASP A 109 3.00 -10.74 -9.69
N TRP A 110 2.87 -12.05 -9.48
CA TRP A 110 2.43 -12.62 -8.20
C TRP A 110 3.36 -12.28 -7.04
N MET A 111 4.69 -12.36 -7.24
CA MET A 111 5.64 -11.96 -6.21
C MET A 111 5.54 -10.46 -5.90
N ILE A 112 5.34 -9.62 -6.92
CA ILE A 112 5.15 -8.17 -6.72
C ILE A 112 3.84 -7.89 -5.98
N PHE A 113 2.75 -8.57 -6.34
CA PHE A 113 1.45 -8.40 -5.71
C PHE A 113 1.46 -8.85 -4.25
N VAL A 114 1.93 -10.06 -3.97
CA VAL A 114 1.99 -10.59 -2.60
C VAL A 114 3.01 -9.81 -1.78
N GLY A 115 4.16 -9.46 -2.36
CA GLY A 115 5.17 -8.63 -1.71
C GLY A 115 4.60 -7.28 -1.31
N SER A 116 4.00 -6.55 -2.25
CA SER A 116 3.42 -5.24 -1.99
C SER A 116 2.27 -5.28 -0.99
N LEU A 117 1.43 -6.32 -1.05
CA LEU A 117 0.39 -6.59 -0.07
C LEU A 117 0.94 -6.75 1.35
N MET A 118 1.97 -7.60 1.52
CA MET A 118 2.55 -7.87 2.83
C MET A 118 3.26 -6.63 3.38
N PHE A 119 4.08 -5.96 2.57
CA PHE A 119 4.79 -4.75 3.00
C PHE A 119 3.84 -3.61 3.32
N GLY A 120 2.82 -3.38 2.48
CA GLY A 120 1.82 -2.34 2.71
C GLY A 120 1.02 -2.59 4.00
N ASN A 121 0.50 -3.80 4.20
CA ASN A 121 -0.25 -4.12 5.42
C ASN A 121 0.62 -4.10 6.68
N LEU A 122 1.86 -4.59 6.59
CA LEU A 122 2.80 -4.54 7.72
C LEU A 122 3.10 -3.08 8.10
N TYR A 123 3.41 -2.23 7.12
CA TYR A 123 3.66 -0.81 7.34
C TYR A 123 2.47 -0.12 8.00
N TRP A 124 1.26 -0.28 7.45
CA TRP A 124 0.06 0.36 7.98
C TRP A 124 -0.33 -0.17 9.36
N THR A 125 -0.19 -1.47 9.60
CA THR A 125 -0.43 -2.07 10.92
C THR A 125 0.51 -1.46 11.97
N LEU A 126 1.81 -1.35 11.66
CA LEU A 126 2.80 -0.75 12.55
C LEU A 126 2.57 0.76 12.74
N ALA A 127 2.24 1.48 11.68
CA ALA A 127 1.97 2.92 11.73
C ALA A 127 0.76 3.22 12.63
N VAL A 128 -0.35 2.49 12.45
CA VAL A 128 -1.57 2.65 13.26
C VAL A 128 -1.32 2.24 14.70
N PHE A 129 -0.66 1.11 14.94
CA PHE A 129 -0.28 0.69 16.28
C PHE A 129 0.58 1.72 17.00
N SER A 130 1.56 2.29 16.30
CA SER A 130 2.44 3.34 16.86
C SER A 130 1.65 4.61 17.15
N GLY A 131 0.73 5.01 16.28
CA GLY A 131 -0.14 6.16 16.48
C GLY A 131 -1.05 6.00 17.70
N ILE A 132 -1.70 4.84 17.86
CA ILE A 132 -2.54 4.53 19.03
C ILE A 132 -1.69 4.54 20.31
N SER A 133 -0.54 3.88 20.30
CA SER A 133 0.36 3.81 21.47
C SER A 133 0.87 5.20 21.89
N ALA A 134 1.26 6.03 20.93
CA ALA A 134 1.69 7.41 21.19
C ALA A 134 0.55 8.26 21.77
N PHE A 135 -0.66 8.11 21.22
CA PHE A 135 -1.85 8.81 21.70
C PHE A 135 -2.19 8.41 23.14
N GLU A 136 -2.18 7.11 23.46
CA GLU A 136 -2.42 6.61 24.82
C GLU A 136 -1.38 7.15 25.81
N TRP A 137 -0.11 7.17 25.42
CA TRP A 137 0.98 7.69 26.25
C TRP A 137 0.80 9.18 26.56
N ILE A 138 0.49 10.00 25.54
CA ILE A 138 0.21 11.43 25.70
C ILE A 138 -1.02 11.63 26.60
N TRP A 139 -2.09 10.87 26.38
CA TRP A 139 -3.33 10.99 27.14
C TRP A 139 -3.15 10.66 28.62
N GLN A 140 -2.37 9.61 28.93
CA GLN A 140 -2.00 9.28 30.31
C GLN A 140 -1.16 10.38 30.94
N GLY A 141 -0.20 10.95 30.21
CA GLY A 141 0.59 12.10 30.67
C GLY A 141 -0.27 13.32 31.02
N ILE A 142 -1.26 13.64 30.18
CA ILE A 142 -2.21 14.74 30.44
C ILE A 142 -3.05 14.45 31.68
N LYS A 143 -3.58 13.24 31.84
CA LYS A 143 -4.35 12.86 33.03
C LYS A 143 -3.55 13.04 34.32
N HIS A 144 -2.26 12.73 34.31
CA HIS A 144 -1.36 12.94 35.45
C HIS A 144 -1.05 14.41 35.76
N LEU A 145 -1.23 15.32 34.80
CA LEU A 145 -1.00 16.76 34.99
C LEU A 145 -2.27 17.51 35.43
N VAL A 146 -3.45 16.94 35.17
CA VAL A 146 -4.74 17.58 35.41
C VAL A 146 -5.48 17.02 36.64
N GLY A 147 -5.12 15.81 37.11
CA GLY A 147 -5.63 15.20 38.34
C GLY A 147 -4.68 15.35 39.51
#